data_AF-A0A3C0VC09-F1
#
_entry.id   AF-A0A3C0VC09-F1
#
_cell.length_a   1.000
_cell.length_b   1.000
_cell.length_c   1.000
_cell.angle_alpha   90.00
_cell.angle_beta   90.00
_cell.angle_gamma   90.00
#
_symmetry.space_group_name_H-M   'P 1'
#
loop_
_entity.id
_entity.type
_entity.pdbx_description
1 polymer ?
#
loop_
_entity_poly.entity_id
_entity_poly.type
_entity_poly.pdbx_seq_one_letter_code
_entity_poly.pdbx_strand_id
1 'polypeptide(L)'
;EMRRQDYTQPPYDKAEWRHALSILSCADVRVTGLTLADSGGDGIYLGVAAKGVTNSNVRIEDVVCERNHRQGISVISAENLLIERCILRETAGTAPMAGIDFEPNHPTEKLAACVMRDCTVERNRGVGFDFYLNNLGAASFPVSIRLERCRSLGNREGVRIGTRNDDPVAGVI
;
A
#
# COMPACT_ATOMS: atom_id res chain seq x y z
N GLU A 1 -14.13 1.53 -12.15
CA GLU A 1 -13.03 2.39 -12.64
C GLU A 1 -13.37 3.84 -12.33
N MET A 2 -12.38 4.64 -11.91
CA MET A 2 -12.49 6.11 -11.74
C MET A 2 -12.01 6.83 -13.01
N ARG A 3 -11.95 8.17 -13.01
CA ARG A 3 -11.47 8.96 -14.17
C ARG A 3 -10.14 9.63 -13.83
N ARG A 4 -9.02 8.90 -13.84
CA ARG A 4 -7.71 9.43 -13.42
C ARG A 4 -7.35 10.73 -14.12
N GLN A 5 -7.61 10.82 -15.42
CA GLN A 5 -7.27 11.98 -16.24
C GLN A 5 -7.95 13.28 -15.76
N ASP A 6 -9.21 13.22 -15.32
CA ASP A 6 -9.93 14.39 -14.82
C ASP A 6 -9.19 14.96 -13.60
N TYR A 7 -8.61 14.10 -12.76
CA TYR A 7 -7.99 14.49 -11.49
C TYR A 7 -6.57 15.05 -11.61
N THR A 8 -5.94 14.88 -12.78
CA THR A 8 -4.55 15.28 -13.06
C THR A 8 -4.46 16.55 -13.92
N GLN A 9 -5.59 17.23 -14.14
CA GLN A 9 -5.72 18.42 -14.98
C GLN A 9 -6.66 19.45 -14.31
N PRO A 10 -6.61 20.74 -14.72
CA PRO A 10 -7.58 21.75 -14.30
C PRO A 10 -9.04 21.32 -14.58
N PRO A 11 -10.01 21.68 -13.72
CA PRO A 11 -9.90 22.62 -12.58
C PRO A 11 -9.48 21.95 -11.26
N TYR A 12 -9.14 20.67 -11.27
CA TYR A 12 -8.80 19.95 -10.06
C TYR A 12 -7.38 20.27 -9.60
N ASP A 13 -7.24 20.61 -8.32
CA ASP A 13 -5.90 20.75 -7.73
C ASP A 13 -5.21 19.40 -7.70
N LYS A 14 -3.88 19.44 -7.85
CA LYS A 14 -3.01 18.28 -7.68
C LYS A 14 -3.24 17.70 -6.29
N ALA A 15 -3.59 16.42 -6.24
CA ALA A 15 -3.82 15.71 -5.00
C ALA A 15 -3.38 14.26 -5.14
N GLU A 16 -3.02 13.68 -4.00
CA GLU A 16 -2.52 12.32 -3.90
C GLU A 16 -3.52 11.36 -3.22
N TRP A 17 -4.66 11.88 -2.75
CA TRP A 17 -5.58 11.21 -1.80
C TRP A 17 -6.91 10.73 -2.40
N ARG A 18 -7.08 10.80 -3.72
CA ARG A 18 -8.31 10.38 -4.42
C ARG A 18 -8.30 8.88 -4.66
N HIS A 19 -8.36 8.13 -3.56
CA HIS A 19 -8.23 6.68 -3.56
C HIS A 19 -9.50 6.01 -4.10
N ALA A 20 -9.38 4.86 -4.78
CA ALA A 20 -10.56 4.11 -5.19
C ALA A 20 -11.30 3.50 -3.98
N LEU A 21 -10.55 3.00 -2.99
CA LEU A 21 -11.10 2.44 -1.76
C LEU A 21 -10.21 2.79 -0.56
N SER A 22 -10.82 3.45 0.44
CA SER A 22 -10.19 3.76 1.71
C SER A 22 -10.79 2.86 2.79
N ILE A 23 -9.93 2.19 3.56
CA ILE A 23 -10.26 1.42 4.76
C ILE A 23 -9.55 2.13 5.92
N LEU A 24 -10.33 2.76 6.79
CA LEU A 24 -9.83 3.68 7.81
C LEU A 24 -10.27 3.19 9.19
N SER A 25 -9.34 2.60 9.96
CA SER A 25 -9.61 2.10 11.30
C SER A 25 -10.75 1.06 11.38
N CYS A 26 -10.89 0.20 10.36
CA CYS A 26 -11.94 -0.82 10.27
C CYS A 26 -11.43 -2.18 10.79
N ALA A 27 -12.34 -3.03 11.26
CA ALA A 27 -12.05 -4.41 11.60
C ALA A 27 -12.91 -5.36 10.74
N ASP A 28 -12.43 -6.58 10.49
CA ASP A 28 -13.18 -7.66 9.84
C ASP A 28 -13.67 -7.31 8.42
N VAL A 29 -12.74 -6.78 7.62
CA VAL A 29 -13.02 -6.35 6.24
C VAL A 29 -12.56 -7.38 5.23
N ARG A 30 -13.44 -7.72 4.28
CA ARG A 30 -13.10 -8.56 3.11
C ARG A 30 -13.36 -7.81 1.80
N VAL A 31 -12.32 -7.67 0.99
CA VAL A 31 -12.39 -7.12 -0.38
C VAL A 31 -12.02 -8.25 -1.33
N THR A 32 -12.95 -8.69 -2.16
CA THR A 32 -12.74 -9.86 -3.04
C THR A 32 -13.23 -9.57 -4.46
N GLY A 33 -12.44 -9.90 -5.49
CA GLY A 33 -12.91 -10.01 -6.89
C GLY A 33 -13.12 -8.67 -7.61
N LEU A 34 -12.60 -7.57 -7.06
CA LEU A 34 -12.74 -6.23 -7.63
C LEU A 34 -11.55 -5.87 -8.51
N THR A 35 -11.84 -5.10 -9.55
CA THR A 35 -10.83 -4.32 -10.28
C THR A 35 -10.97 -2.84 -9.90
N LEU A 36 -9.97 -2.31 -9.20
CA LEU A 36 -9.88 -0.89 -8.83
C LEU A 36 -8.88 -0.22 -9.76
N ALA A 37 -9.37 0.64 -10.62
CA ALA A 37 -8.56 1.20 -11.70
C ALA A 37 -8.74 2.71 -11.85
N ASP A 38 -7.68 3.33 -12.38
CA ASP A 38 -7.66 4.72 -12.80
C ASP A 38 -8.06 5.69 -11.67
N SER A 39 -7.61 5.41 -10.44
CA SER A 39 -7.78 6.33 -9.31
C SER A 39 -6.84 7.53 -9.40
N GLY A 40 -7.28 8.67 -8.86
CA GLY A 40 -6.44 9.87 -8.73
C GLY A 40 -5.39 9.77 -7.61
N GLY A 41 -5.49 8.78 -6.73
CA GLY A 41 -4.49 8.41 -5.73
C GLY A 41 -4.14 6.93 -5.82
N ASP A 42 -4.23 6.25 -4.69
CA ASP A 42 -4.04 4.80 -4.56
C ASP A 42 -5.28 3.97 -4.94
N GLY A 43 -5.09 2.73 -5.39
CA GLY A 43 -6.17 1.77 -5.59
C GLY A 43 -6.86 1.42 -4.28
N ILE A 44 -6.09 1.00 -3.28
CA ILE A 44 -6.56 0.74 -1.91
C ILE A 44 -5.65 1.49 -0.93
N TYR A 45 -6.25 2.19 0.03
CA TYR A 45 -5.56 2.91 1.09
C TYR A 45 -6.00 2.34 2.44
N LEU A 46 -5.09 1.76 3.22
CA LEU A 46 -5.33 1.27 4.58
C LEU A 46 -4.79 2.27 5.61
N GLY A 47 -5.53 3.35 5.80
CA GLY A 47 -5.19 4.45 6.70
C GLY A 47 -5.81 4.32 8.09
N VAL A 48 -5.68 5.40 8.86
CA VAL A 48 -6.27 5.53 10.20
C VAL A 48 -7.24 6.73 10.22
N ALA A 49 -8.50 6.52 10.63
CA ALA A 49 -9.41 7.63 10.92
C ALA A 49 -9.14 8.27 12.30
N ALA A 50 -8.58 7.50 13.24
CA ALA A 50 -8.21 7.95 14.58
C ALA A 50 -6.80 7.48 14.92
N LYS A 51 -6.00 8.36 15.53
CA LYS A 51 -4.60 8.08 15.88
C LYS A 51 -4.52 6.83 16.76
N GLY A 52 -3.68 5.88 16.37
CA GLY A 52 -3.46 4.64 17.14
C GLY A 52 -4.50 3.55 16.92
N VAL A 53 -5.56 3.80 16.14
CA VAL A 53 -6.58 2.79 15.83
C VAL A 53 -6.22 2.15 14.49
N THR A 54 -5.77 0.90 14.54
CA THR A 54 -5.23 0.14 13.40
C THR A 54 -6.34 -0.65 12.71
N ASN A 55 -6.26 -0.82 11.39
CA ASN A 55 -7.11 -1.79 10.67
C ASN A 55 -6.78 -3.22 11.07
N SER A 56 -7.74 -3.98 11.58
CA SER A 56 -7.53 -5.34 12.06
C SER A 56 -8.31 -6.36 11.22
N ASN A 57 -7.73 -7.54 11.01
CA ASN A 57 -8.40 -8.67 10.33
C ASN A 57 -8.97 -8.28 8.94
N VAL A 58 -8.09 -7.79 8.07
CA VAL A 58 -8.45 -7.39 6.71
C VAL A 58 -7.96 -8.45 5.72
N ARG A 59 -8.82 -8.82 4.77
CA ARG A 59 -8.51 -9.75 3.67
C ARG A 59 -8.80 -9.09 2.33
N ILE A 60 -7.79 -9.01 1.47
CA ILE A 60 -7.88 -8.51 0.09
C ILE A 60 -7.48 -9.67 -0.81
N GLU A 61 -8.43 -10.19 -1.59
CA GLU A 61 -8.25 -11.44 -2.35
C GLU A 61 -8.75 -11.30 -3.79
N ASP A 62 -8.02 -11.83 -4.78
CA ASP A 62 -8.48 -11.83 -6.18
C ASP A 62 -8.80 -10.40 -6.69
N VAL A 63 -8.00 -9.41 -6.28
CA VAL A 63 -8.16 -7.99 -6.63
C VAL A 63 -7.10 -7.56 -7.64
N VAL A 64 -7.53 -6.75 -8.61
CA VAL A 64 -6.63 -6.05 -9.54
C VAL A 64 -6.63 -4.55 -9.22
N CYS A 65 -5.51 -3.99 -8.75
CA CYS A 65 -5.32 -2.54 -8.80
C CYS A 65 -4.51 -2.20 -10.06
N GLU A 66 -5.05 -1.34 -10.91
CA GLU A 66 -4.48 -1.06 -12.22
C GLU A 66 -4.48 0.45 -12.59
N ARG A 67 -3.37 0.97 -13.14
CA ARG A 67 -3.29 2.35 -13.65
C ARG A 67 -3.62 3.45 -12.63
N ASN A 68 -3.42 3.18 -11.34
CA ASN A 68 -3.64 4.18 -10.29
C ASN A 68 -2.53 5.25 -10.32
N HIS A 69 -2.85 6.46 -9.86
CA HIS A 69 -1.99 7.62 -10.02
C HIS A 69 -0.76 7.61 -9.12
N ARG A 70 -0.96 7.15 -7.87
CA ARG A 70 0.09 7.13 -6.85
C ARG A 70 0.53 5.70 -6.58
N GLN A 71 -0.33 4.85 -6.03
CA GLN A 71 0.03 3.47 -5.65
C GLN A 71 -1.02 2.43 -6.08
N GLY A 72 -0.66 1.15 -6.22
CA GLY A 72 -1.68 0.10 -6.23
C GLY A 72 -2.35 -0.02 -4.86
N ILE A 73 -1.55 -0.24 -3.81
CA ILE A 73 -2.00 -0.31 -2.42
C ILE A 73 -1.03 0.44 -1.50
N SER A 74 -1.54 1.30 -0.62
CA SER A 74 -0.78 1.84 0.51
C SER A 74 -1.27 1.23 1.82
N VAL A 75 -0.34 0.76 2.66
CA VAL A 75 -0.62 0.18 3.97
C VAL A 75 0.04 1.03 5.06
N ILE A 76 -0.74 1.93 5.62
CA ILE A 76 -0.28 2.84 6.67
C ILE A 76 -0.31 2.12 8.02
N SER A 77 -1.44 1.44 8.31
CA SER A 77 -1.61 0.73 9.57
C SER A 77 -2.51 -0.50 9.42
N ALA A 78 -1.97 -1.68 9.68
CA ALA A 78 -2.69 -2.94 9.69
C ALA A 78 -2.13 -3.96 10.72
N GLU A 79 -3.04 -4.78 11.24
CA GLU A 79 -2.76 -5.98 12.03
C GLU A 79 -3.60 -7.15 11.48
N ASN A 80 -2.98 -8.33 11.30
CA ASN A 80 -3.63 -9.51 10.69
C ASN A 80 -4.19 -9.20 9.30
N LEU A 81 -3.35 -8.65 8.43
CA LEU A 81 -3.66 -8.34 7.03
C LEU A 81 -3.24 -9.48 6.11
N LEU A 82 -4.18 -9.97 5.30
CA LEU A 82 -3.91 -10.90 4.22
C LEU A 82 -4.21 -10.25 2.86
N ILE A 83 -3.21 -10.16 2.00
CA ILE A 83 -3.37 -9.80 0.58
C ILE A 83 -3.00 -11.04 -0.23
N GLU A 84 -3.90 -11.54 -1.07
CA GLU A 84 -3.71 -12.85 -1.72
C GLU A 84 -4.24 -12.91 -3.15
N ARG A 85 -3.48 -13.50 -4.09
CA ARG A 85 -3.90 -13.64 -5.51
C ARG A 85 -4.28 -12.29 -6.14
N CYS A 86 -3.53 -11.24 -5.83
CA CYS A 86 -3.79 -9.90 -6.35
C CYS A 86 -2.75 -9.48 -7.39
N ILE A 87 -3.20 -8.67 -8.35
CA ILE A 87 -2.35 -8.11 -9.41
C ILE A 87 -2.28 -6.59 -9.24
N LEU A 88 -1.08 -6.06 -9.01
CA LEU A 88 -0.85 -4.62 -8.87
C LEU A 88 -0.02 -4.15 -10.06
N ARG A 89 -0.56 -3.29 -10.92
CA ARG A 89 0.11 -2.99 -12.18
C ARG A 89 -0.08 -1.59 -12.74
N GLU A 90 0.89 -1.18 -13.56
CA GLU A 90 0.82 0.02 -14.41
C GLU A 90 0.59 1.32 -13.63
N THR A 91 0.98 1.37 -12.35
CA THR A 91 0.91 2.60 -11.56
C THR A 91 1.88 3.64 -12.10
N ALA A 92 1.34 4.86 -12.31
CA ALA A 92 2.04 5.96 -12.97
C ALA A 92 1.45 7.33 -12.58
N GLY A 93 2.33 8.30 -12.36
CA GLY A 93 1.94 9.67 -12.01
C GLY A 93 2.74 10.20 -10.83
N THR A 94 2.11 10.26 -9.66
CA THR A 94 2.73 10.76 -8.43
C THR A 94 3.63 9.70 -7.80
N ALA A 95 4.86 10.09 -7.43
CA ALA A 95 5.77 9.25 -6.66
C ALA A 95 5.15 8.74 -5.34
N PRO A 96 5.49 7.52 -4.88
CA PRO A 96 6.53 6.66 -5.46
C PRO A 96 6.15 5.86 -6.71
N MET A 97 4.89 5.85 -7.17
CA MET A 97 4.42 5.04 -8.30
C MET A 97 4.61 3.52 -8.06
N ALA A 98 4.65 3.08 -6.82
CA ALA A 98 4.89 1.66 -6.48
C ALA A 98 3.63 0.81 -6.73
N GLY A 99 3.82 -0.49 -6.90
CA GLY A 99 2.73 -1.45 -6.79
C GLY A 99 2.11 -1.44 -5.41
N ILE A 100 2.92 -1.64 -4.36
CA ILE A 100 2.49 -1.57 -2.95
C ILE A 100 3.52 -0.85 -2.09
N ASP A 101 3.05 -0.05 -1.13
CA ASP A 101 3.87 0.66 -0.15
C ASP A 101 3.35 0.44 1.29
N PHE A 102 4.12 -0.31 2.08
CA PHE A 102 3.98 -0.35 3.53
C PHE A 102 4.68 0.89 4.09
N GLU A 103 3.90 1.89 4.50
CA GLU A 103 4.36 3.29 4.67
C GLU A 103 3.74 4.00 5.89
N PRO A 104 4.05 3.62 7.14
CA PRO A 104 3.48 4.31 8.32
C PRO A 104 3.76 5.81 8.26
N ASN A 105 2.73 6.62 8.45
CA ASN A 105 2.86 8.07 8.60
C ASN A 105 3.37 8.41 10.01
N HIS A 106 3.02 7.63 11.04
CA HIS A 106 3.37 7.91 12.44
C HIS A 106 3.99 6.69 13.15
N PRO A 107 4.86 6.90 14.16
CA PRO A 107 5.51 5.81 14.89
C PRO A 107 4.54 4.92 15.71
N THR A 108 3.32 5.40 15.97
CA THR A 108 2.25 4.66 16.67
C THR A 108 1.45 3.72 15.77
N GLU A 109 1.63 3.79 14.45
CA GLU A 109 0.94 2.92 13.48
C GLU A 109 1.60 1.55 13.40
N LYS A 110 0.81 0.51 13.13
CA LYS A 110 1.25 -0.89 13.23
C LYS A 110 1.32 -1.54 11.87
N LEU A 111 2.35 -2.35 11.67
CA LEU A 111 2.43 -3.33 10.58
C LEU A 111 2.73 -4.71 11.18
N ALA A 112 1.72 -5.37 11.72
CA ALA A 112 1.88 -6.62 12.46
C ALA A 112 1.13 -7.76 11.75
N ALA A 113 1.82 -8.88 11.52
CA ALA A 113 1.22 -10.07 10.93
C ALA A 113 0.56 -9.78 9.56
N CYS A 114 1.24 -8.99 8.74
CA CYS A 114 0.82 -8.69 7.39
C CYS A 114 1.47 -9.72 6.45
N VAL A 115 0.65 -10.31 5.59
CA VAL A 115 1.04 -11.38 4.70
C VAL A 115 0.49 -11.10 3.31
N MET A 116 1.40 -10.97 2.34
CA MET A 116 1.04 -10.94 0.94
C MET A 116 1.48 -12.24 0.27
N ARG A 117 0.58 -12.96 -0.42
CA ARG A 117 0.91 -14.24 -1.06
C ARG A 117 0.30 -14.42 -2.45
N ASP A 118 1.04 -15.10 -3.31
CA ASP A 118 0.58 -15.50 -4.65
C ASP A 118 0.20 -14.27 -5.50
N CYS A 119 0.90 -13.15 -5.29
CA CYS A 119 0.60 -11.86 -5.92
C CYS A 119 1.65 -11.46 -6.95
N THR A 120 1.21 -10.80 -8.01
CA THR A 120 2.06 -10.28 -9.07
C THR A 120 2.03 -8.76 -9.00
N VAL A 121 3.20 -8.15 -8.93
CA VAL A 121 3.38 -6.71 -8.99
C VAL A 121 4.18 -6.38 -10.25
N GLU A 122 3.57 -5.67 -11.20
CA GLU A 122 4.20 -5.55 -12.52
C GLU A 122 4.05 -4.20 -13.22
N ARG A 123 5.09 -3.80 -13.95
CA ARG A 123 5.04 -2.64 -14.87
C ARG A 123 4.64 -1.34 -14.17
N ASN A 124 4.94 -1.20 -12.88
CA ASN A 124 4.76 0.06 -12.18
C ASN A 124 5.95 0.96 -12.50
N ARG A 125 5.73 2.26 -12.74
CA ARG A 125 6.83 3.19 -13.04
C ARG A 125 7.75 3.41 -11.84
N GLY A 126 7.32 3.02 -10.64
CA GLY A 126 8.10 3.02 -9.42
C GLY A 126 8.52 1.63 -8.93
N VAL A 127 8.63 1.50 -7.61
CA VAL A 127 9.08 0.27 -6.93
C VAL A 127 7.96 -0.79 -6.94
N GLY A 128 8.25 -2.07 -7.14
CA GLY A 128 7.21 -3.11 -7.01
C GLY A 128 6.72 -3.23 -5.55
N PHE A 129 7.59 -3.67 -4.65
CA PHE A 129 7.31 -3.78 -3.22
C PHE A 129 8.14 -2.75 -2.45
N ASP A 130 7.47 -1.75 -1.89
CA ASP A 130 8.12 -0.74 -1.07
C ASP A 130 7.78 -0.94 0.41
N PHE A 131 8.80 -0.73 1.23
CA PHE A 131 8.74 -0.73 2.67
C PHE A 131 9.37 0.58 3.14
N TYR A 132 8.58 1.65 3.09
CA TYR A 132 8.97 2.96 3.57
C TYR A 132 8.74 3.04 5.09
N LEU A 133 9.73 2.64 5.88
CA LEU A 133 9.64 2.56 7.34
C LEU A 133 10.30 3.74 8.05
N ASN A 134 10.54 4.85 7.33
CA ASN A 134 11.37 5.95 7.84
C ASN A 134 10.75 6.69 9.03
N ASN A 135 9.44 6.56 9.22
CA ASN A 135 8.70 7.18 10.33
C ASN A 135 8.55 6.25 11.55
N LEU A 136 9.12 5.04 11.50
CA LEU A 136 9.18 4.13 12.64
C LEU A 136 10.52 4.23 13.37
N GLY A 137 10.53 3.94 14.68
CA GLY A 137 11.74 3.92 15.50
C GLY A 137 11.67 2.86 16.60
N ALA A 138 12.55 2.98 17.61
CA ALA A 138 12.70 1.97 18.65
C ALA A 138 11.45 1.78 19.51
N ALA A 139 10.64 2.84 19.66
CA ALA A 139 9.40 2.82 20.43
C ALA A 139 8.20 2.27 19.61
N SER A 140 8.32 2.18 18.29
CA SER A 140 7.29 1.62 17.42
C SER A 140 7.10 0.14 17.69
N PHE A 141 5.91 -0.37 17.35
CA PHE A 141 5.64 -1.80 17.37
C PHE A 141 6.56 -2.54 16.39
N PRO A 142 7.06 -3.74 16.74
CA PRO A 142 7.81 -4.57 15.81
C PRO A 142 7.04 -4.83 14.51
N VAL A 143 7.68 -4.58 13.38
CA VAL A 143 7.15 -4.88 12.05
C VAL A 143 7.15 -6.39 11.86
N SER A 144 6.08 -6.94 11.30
CA SER A 144 6.04 -8.30 10.78
C SER A 144 5.27 -8.32 9.46
N ILE A 145 6.03 -8.45 8.38
CA ILE A 145 5.54 -8.56 7.02
C ILE A 145 6.13 -9.83 6.41
N ARG A 146 5.36 -10.51 5.56
CA ARG A 146 5.84 -11.68 4.81
C ARG A 146 5.34 -11.61 3.37
N LEU A 147 6.28 -11.75 2.43
CA LEU A 147 5.99 -11.99 1.02
C LEU A 147 6.15 -13.49 0.73
N GLU A 148 5.14 -14.12 0.15
CA GLU A 148 5.17 -15.56 -0.16
C GLU A 148 4.83 -15.78 -1.64
N ARG A 149 5.73 -16.37 -2.45
CA ARG A 149 5.44 -16.70 -3.87
C ARG A 149 4.94 -15.47 -4.63
N CYS A 150 5.46 -14.28 -4.28
CA CYS A 150 5.13 -13.04 -4.97
C CYS A 150 6.17 -12.79 -6.07
N ARG A 151 5.77 -12.07 -7.12
CA ARG A 151 6.65 -11.77 -8.27
C ARG A 151 6.63 -10.28 -8.55
N SER A 152 7.82 -9.71 -8.75
CA SER A 152 8.00 -8.36 -9.26
C SER A 152 8.49 -8.43 -10.71
N LEU A 153 7.76 -7.85 -11.67
CA LEU A 153 8.13 -7.92 -13.09
C LEU A 153 8.06 -6.54 -13.74
N GLY A 154 9.17 -6.06 -14.29
CA GLY A 154 9.16 -4.84 -15.13
C GLY A 154 8.84 -3.55 -14.38
N ASN A 155 9.03 -3.51 -13.05
CA ASN A 155 8.96 -2.28 -12.26
C ASN A 155 10.32 -1.58 -12.30
N ARG A 156 10.40 -0.26 -12.04
CA ARG A 156 11.70 0.45 -11.93
C ARG A 156 12.64 -0.23 -10.95
N GLU A 157 12.14 -0.63 -9.78
CA GLU A 157 12.87 -1.47 -8.81
C GLU A 157 11.98 -2.61 -8.34
N GLY A 158 12.56 -3.79 -8.05
CA GLY A 158 11.79 -4.94 -7.57
C GLY A 158 11.27 -4.76 -6.14
N VAL A 159 12.18 -4.51 -5.20
CA VAL A 159 11.96 -4.37 -3.76
C VAL A 159 12.82 -3.22 -3.27
N ARG A 160 12.28 -2.37 -2.38
CA ARG A 160 13.03 -1.34 -1.64
C ARG A 160 12.63 -1.38 -0.16
N ILE A 161 13.61 -1.35 0.73
CA ILE A 161 13.42 -1.23 2.19
C ILE A 161 14.19 0.02 2.66
N GLY A 162 13.49 1.04 3.15
CA GLY A 162 14.11 2.22 3.75
C GLY A 162 13.72 2.33 5.23
N THR A 163 14.71 2.63 6.06
CA THR A 163 14.56 3.02 7.48
C THR A 163 15.33 4.33 7.75
N ARG A 164 15.06 5.00 8.88
CA ARG A 164 15.88 6.15 9.33
C ARG A 164 17.21 5.66 9.94
N ASN A 165 18.29 6.42 9.76
CA ASN A 165 19.63 6.01 10.20
C ASN A 165 19.87 6.07 11.73
N ASP A 166 19.16 6.92 12.46
CA ASP A 166 19.44 7.28 13.87
C ASP A 166 18.53 6.59 14.90
N ASP A 167 17.52 5.83 14.47
CA ASP A 167 16.54 5.18 15.35
C ASP A 167 16.18 3.80 14.79
N PRO A 168 16.53 2.69 15.49
CA PRO A 168 16.33 1.35 14.96
C PRO A 168 14.85 0.98 14.88
N VAL A 169 14.48 0.22 13.85
CA VAL A 169 13.16 -0.38 13.70
C VAL A 169 13.28 -1.86 14.03
N ALA A 170 12.48 -2.36 14.97
CA ALA A 170 12.46 -3.79 15.28
C ALA A 170 11.52 -4.54 14.34
N GLY A 171 11.85 -5.80 14.01
CA GLY A 171 10.93 -6.69 13.31
C GLY A 171 11.56 -7.57 12.23
N VAL A 172 10.70 -8.06 11.34
CA VAL A 172 11.01 -8.97 10.22
C VAL A 172 10.19 -8.61 8.98
N ILE A 173 10.85 -8.63 7.83
CA ILE A 173 10.26 -8.53 6.49
C ILE A 173 10.74 -9.74 5.68
#